data_AF-N9GD41-F1
#
_entry.id   AF-N9GD41-F1
#
_cell.length_a   1.000
_cell.length_b   1.000
_cell.length_c   1.000
_cell.angle_alpha   90.00
_cell.angle_beta   90.00
_cell.angle_gamma   90.00
#
_symmetry.space_group_name_H-M   'P 1'
#
loop_
_entity.id
_entity.type
_entity.pdbx_description
1 polymer ?
#
loop_
_entity_poly.entity_id
_entity_poly.type
_entity_poly.pdbx_seq_one_letter_code
_entity_poly.pdbx_strand_id
1 'polypeptide(L)'
;MKMNFSLISLMLTAMICSGCGLSGEQIVQPKANDVLQALRQQDESVVQIQLKQCQRSNVYEGQERAHPYFDLYRCTLRVERYDLLLNQSFIKDEIYILNLTTSNGWTIGSG
;
A
#
# COMPACT_ATOMS: atom_id res chain seq x y z
N MET A 1 28.55 -4.53 -62.79
CA MET A 1 29.53 -4.72 -61.68
C MET A 1 28.85 -4.17 -60.43
N LYS A 2 28.20 -5.00 -59.59
CA LYS A 2 28.71 -5.81 -58.46
C LYS A 2 29.53 -5.02 -57.42
N MET A 3 29.13 -5.22 -56.14
CA MET A 3 29.82 -4.95 -54.86
C MET A 3 29.68 -3.52 -54.30
N ASN A 4 29.35 -3.25 -53.04
CA ASN A 4 29.15 -4.09 -51.84
C ASN A 4 28.30 -3.33 -50.81
N PHE A 5 27.24 -3.96 -50.28
CA PHE A 5 26.62 -3.58 -49.01
C PHE A 5 27.52 -4.06 -47.88
N SER A 6 28.25 -3.14 -47.24
CA SER A 6 29.05 -3.45 -46.06
C SER A 6 28.20 -3.25 -44.81
N LEU A 7 27.81 -4.36 -44.20
CA LEU A 7 27.20 -4.45 -42.87
C LEU A 7 28.19 -3.95 -41.81
N ILE A 8 28.03 -2.71 -41.34
CA ILE A 8 28.74 -2.23 -40.15
C ILE A 8 27.84 -2.53 -38.95
N SER A 9 28.13 -3.69 -38.35
CA SER A 9 27.64 -4.16 -37.06
C SER A 9 28.04 -3.19 -35.95
N LEU A 10 27.14 -2.29 -35.57
CA LEU A 10 27.30 -1.43 -34.39
C LEU A 10 26.68 -2.14 -33.18
N MET A 11 27.44 -3.08 -32.61
CA MET A 11 27.19 -3.63 -31.27
C MET A 11 27.48 -2.53 -30.25
N LEU A 12 26.48 -1.70 -29.92
CA LEU A 12 26.52 -0.92 -28.68
C LEU A 12 26.23 -1.87 -27.53
N THR A 13 27.31 -2.30 -26.88
CA THR A 13 27.35 -2.84 -25.53
C THR A 13 26.53 -1.96 -24.60
N ALA A 14 25.34 -2.42 -24.24
CA ALA A 14 24.59 -1.88 -23.12
C ALA A 14 25.42 -2.11 -21.85
N MET A 15 26.03 -1.03 -21.34
CA MET A 15 26.52 -0.97 -19.97
C MET A 15 25.30 -1.08 -19.06
N ILE A 16 25.00 -2.30 -18.64
CA ILE A 16 24.11 -2.56 -17.52
C ILE A 16 24.92 -2.17 -16.29
N CYS A 17 24.95 -0.88 -15.95
CA CYS A 17 25.25 -0.48 -14.59
C CYS A 17 24.19 -1.15 -13.72
N SER A 18 24.62 -2.24 -13.09
CA SER A 18 23.90 -2.95 -12.06
C SER A 18 23.63 -1.92 -10.97
N GLY A 19 22.44 -1.33 -11.00
CA GLY A 19 21.93 -0.56 -9.89
C GLY A 19 22.02 -1.47 -8.68
N CYS A 20 22.96 -1.15 -7.80
CA CYS A 20 23.14 -1.82 -6.52
C CYS A 20 21.77 -1.78 -5.85
N GLY A 21 21.11 -2.94 -5.80
CA GLY A 21 19.82 -3.08 -5.16
C GLY A 21 20.02 -2.78 -3.69
N LEU A 22 19.76 -1.53 -3.31
CA LEU A 22 19.43 -1.18 -1.93
C LEU A 22 18.37 -2.19 -1.54
N SER A 23 18.69 -3.01 -0.53
CA SER A 23 17.81 -3.98 0.07
C SER A 23 16.47 -3.31 0.33
N GLY A 24 15.52 -3.49 -0.59
CA GLY A 24 14.21 -2.89 -0.52
C GLY A 24 13.56 -3.45 0.72
N GLU A 25 13.44 -2.62 1.75
CA GLU A 25 12.74 -2.96 2.97
C GLU A 25 11.34 -3.44 2.58
N GLN A 26 10.90 -4.58 3.12
CA GLN A 26 9.71 -5.26 2.63
C GLN A 26 8.48 -4.37 2.81
N ILE A 27 7.82 -3.98 1.72
CA ILE A 27 6.56 -3.25 1.77
C ILE A 27 5.50 -4.15 2.42
N VAL A 28 4.99 -3.76 3.59
CA VAL A 28 3.94 -4.50 4.31
C VAL A 28 2.60 -3.83 4.08
N GLN A 29 1.73 -4.44 3.27
CA GLN A 29 0.38 -3.93 3.02
C GLN A 29 -0.63 -4.44 4.06
N PRO A 30 -1.65 -3.63 4.44
CA PRO A 30 -2.67 -4.06 5.39
C PRO A 30 -3.59 -5.11 4.75
N LYS A 31 -3.90 -6.17 5.51
CA LYS A 31 -4.92 -7.16 5.14
C LYS A 31 -6.27 -6.77 5.72
N ALA A 32 -7.36 -7.32 5.18
CA ALA A 32 -8.71 -7.01 5.65
C ALA A 32 -8.90 -7.23 7.17
N ASN A 33 -8.36 -8.33 7.71
CA ASN A 33 -8.45 -8.60 9.15
C ASN A 33 -7.69 -7.57 10.00
N ASP A 34 -6.55 -7.10 9.51
CA ASP A 34 -5.76 -6.07 10.19
C ASP A 34 -6.57 -4.76 10.30
N VAL A 35 -7.20 -4.38 9.19
CA VAL A 35 -8.05 -3.19 9.11
C VAL A 35 -9.31 -3.34 9.99
N LEU A 36 -9.93 -4.52 9.99
CA LEU A 36 -11.09 -4.80 10.85
C LEU A 36 -10.72 -4.66 12.33
N GLN A 37 -9.57 -5.19 12.74
CA GLN A 37 -9.09 -5.08 14.12
C GLN A 37 -8.82 -3.61 14.47
N ALA A 38 -8.15 -2.86 13.60
CA ALA A 38 -7.86 -1.44 13.81
C ALA A 38 -9.15 -0.61 13.95
N LEU A 39 -10.16 -0.87 13.11
CA LEU A 39 -11.46 -0.19 13.19
C LEU A 39 -12.20 -0.51 14.49
N ARG A 40 -12.23 -1.78 14.90
CA ARG A 40 -12.92 -2.20 16.13
C ARG A 40 -12.30 -1.66 17.42
N GLN A 41 -11.01 -1.30 17.39
CA GLN A 41 -10.37 -0.60 18.51
C GLN A 41 -10.92 0.82 18.71
N GLN A 42 -11.47 1.44 17.66
CA GLN A 42 -12.06 2.78 17.71
C GLN A 42 -13.59 2.77 17.76
N ASP A 43 -14.21 1.78 17.11
CA ASP A 43 -15.65 1.66 16.96
C ASP A 43 -16.07 0.19 17.04
N GLU A 44 -16.58 -0.23 18.21
CA GLU A 44 -17.01 -1.59 18.46
C GLU A 44 -18.26 -2.02 17.67
N SER A 45 -18.99 -1.06 17.07
CA SER A 45 -20.18 -1.36 16.26
C SER A 45 -19.83 -1.99 14.91
N VAL A 46 -18.55 -1.94 14.50
CA VAL A 46 -18.07 -2.50 13.23
C VAL A 46 -18.13 -4.03 13.25
N VAL A 47 -19.02 -4.60 12.44
CA VAL A 47 -19.24 -6.04 12.34
C VAL A 47 -18.29 -6.68 11.34
N GLN A 48 -18.19 -6.13 10.13
CA GLN A 48 -17.33 -6.67 9.09
C GLN A 48 -16.90 -5.59 8.11
N ILE A 49 -15.82 -5.86 7.37
CA ILE A 49 -15.33 -4.98 6.32
C ILE A 49 -14.96 -5.76 5.07
N GLN A 50 -15.07 -5.09 3.92
CA GLN A 50 -14.45 -5.50 2.67
C GLN A 50 -13.42 -4.45 2.25
N LEU A 51 -12.15 -4.86 2.20
CA LEU A 51 -11.06 -4.05 1.69
C LEU A 51 -11.16 -3.98 0.16
N LYS A 52 -11.45 -2.80 -0.41
CA LYS A 52 -11.55 -2.64 -1.87
C LYS A 52 -10.20 -2.30 -2.50
N GLN A 53 -9.54 -1.27 -1.95
CA GLN A 53 -8.29 -0.75 -2.48
C GLN A 53 -7.50 -0.09 -1.35
N CYS A 54 -6.18 -0.20 -1.40
CA CYS A 54 -5.27 0.60 -0.59
C CYS A 54 -4.21 1.25 -1.48
N GLN A 55 -3.95 2.52 -1.25
CA GLN A 55 -2.89 3.27 -1.91
C GLN A 55 -1.84 3.64 -0.88
N ARG A 56 -0.60 3.21 -1.11
CA ARG A 56 0.55 3.57 -0.27
C ARG A 56 1.08 4.93 -0.70
N SER A 57 1.38 5.79 0.26
CA SER A 57 2.19 6.99 0.06
C SER A 57 3.26 7.08 1.14
N ASN A 58 4.47 7.44 0.74
CA ASN A 58 5.57 7.75 1.65
C ASN A 58 6.14 9.10 1.23
N VAL A 59 6.24 10.04 2.17
CA VAL A 59 6.72 11.40 1.88
C VAL A 59 8.22 11.45 1.54
N TYR A 60 8.96 10.41 1.90
CA TYR A 60 10.39 10.26 1.62
C TYR A 60 10.67 9.31 0.45
N GLU A 61 9.64 8.92 -0.32
CA GLU A 61 9.80 8.02 -1.46
C GLU A 61 10.88 8.52 -2.43
N GLY A 62 11.79 7.61 -2.84
CA GLY A 62 12.90 7.93 -3.73
C GLY A 62 14.15 8.51 -3.06
N GLN A 63 14.14 8.70 -1.74
CA GLN A 63 15.33 9.07 -0.96
C GLN A 63 16.10 7.82 -0.50
N GLU A 64 17.42 7.93 -0.34
CA GLU A 64 18.34 6.82 0.02
C GLU A 64 18.00 6.14 1.38
N ARG A 65 17.09 6.73 2.17
CA ARG A 65 16.63 6.22 3.47
C ARG A 65 15.12 6.30 3.67
N ALA A 66 14.36 6.16 2.59
CA ALA A 66 12.90 6.03 2.69
C ALA A 66 12.54 4.79 3.55
N HIS A 67 12.08 5.01 4.78
CA HIS A 67 11.76 3.92 5.71
C HIS A 67 10.24 3.62 5.68
N PRO A 68 9.81 2.34 5.68
CA PRO A 68 8.40 1.95 5.70
C PRO A 68 7.60 2.47 6.90
N TYR A 69 8.28 2.89 7.96
CA TYR A 69 7.68 3.56 9.12
C TYR A 69 6.88 4.81 8.73
N PHE A 70 7.26 5.48 7.64
CA PHE A 70 6.57 6.66 7.13
C PHE A 70 5.51 6.32 6.07
N ASP A 71 5.23 5.04 5.85
CA ASP A 71 4.18 4.63 4.94
C ASP A 71 2.80 4.94 5.52
N LEU A 72 2.00 5.63 4.72
CA LEU A 72 0.58 5.83 4.95
C LEU A 72 -0.20 5.07 3.88
N TYR A 73 -1.26 4.37 4.31
CA TYR A 73 -2.12 3.59 3.45
C TYR A 73 -3.52 4.19 3.45
N ARG A 74 -3.89 4.83 2.34
CA ARG A 74 -5.25 5.30 2.12
C ARG A 74 -6.10 4.16 1.57
N CYS A 75 -6.96 3.60 2.39
CA CYS A 75 -7.77 2.43 2.04
C CYS A 75 -9.24 2.77 1.90
N THR A 76 -9.84 2.34 0.80
CA THR A 76 -11.29 2.37 0.56
C THR A 76 -11.90 1.05 1.03
N LEU A 77 -12.85 1.13 1.95
CA LEU A 77 -13.49 -0.01 2.61
C LEU A 77 -14.99 0.04 2.40
N ARG A 78 -15.63 -1.12 2.28
CA ARG A 78 -17.07 -1.25 2.57
C ARG A 78 -17.21 -1.74 4.00
N VAL A 79 -17.80 -0.94 4.86
CA VAL A 79 -17.92 -1.19 6.30
C VAL A 79 -19.36 -1.50 6.63
N GLU A 80 -19.59 -2.60 7.36
CA GLU A 80 -20.86 -2.88 8.01
C GLU A 80 -20.78 -2.55 9.50
N ARG A 81 -21.73 -1.75 9.98
CA ARG A 81 -21.95 -1.49 11.40
C ARG A 81 -23.32 -1.96 11.81
N TYR A 82 -23.44 -2.45 13.03
CA TYR A 82 -24.72 -2.82 13.62
C TYR A 82 -25.12 -1.79 14.68
N ASP A 83 -26.29 -1.20 14.50
CA ASP A 83 -26.86 -0.23 15.43
C ASP A 83 -27.81 -0.95 16.39
N LEU A 84 -27.46 -0.94 17.67
CA LEU A 84 -28.23 -1.58 18.73
C LEU A 84 -29.55 -0.87 19.02
N LEU A 85 -29.63 0.45 18.82
CA LEU A 85 -30.84 1.24 19.09
C LEU A 85 -31.89 1.01 18.02
N LEU A 86 -31.45 0.92 16.76
CA LEU A 86 -32.31 0.67 15.61
C LEU A 86 -32.47 -0.81 15.29
N ASN A 87 -31.70 -1.69 15.96
CA ASN A 87 -31.68 -3.14 15.75
C ASN A 87 -31.49 -3.51 14.26
N GLN A 88 -30.54 -2.85 13.59
CA GLN A 88 -30.30 -3.07 12.17
C GLN A 88 -28.85 -2.81 11.76
N SER A 89 -28.42 -3.44 10.66
CA SER A 89 -27.11 -3.19 10.05
C SER A 89 -27.16 -2.07 9.02
N PHE A 90 -26.08 -1.30 8.96
CA PHE A 90 -25.83 -0.29 7.95
C PHE A 90 -24.52 -0.59 7.24
N ILE A 91 -24.53 -0.44 5.90
CA ILE A 91 -23.36 -0.70 5.08
C ILE A 91 -23.01 0.57 4.31
N LYS A 92 -21.75 1.00 4.39
CA LYS A 92 -21.28 2.21 3.74
C LYS A 92 -19.85 2.04 3.21
N ASP A 93 -19.58 2.69 2.08
CA ASP A 93 -18.21 2.84 1.60
C ASP A 93 -17.53 4.04 2.29
N GLU A 94 -16.36 3.80 2.85
CA GLU A 94 -15.62 4.76 3.67
C GLU A 94 -14.12 4.71 3.32
N ILE A 95 -13.41 5.79 3.65
CA ILE A 95 -11.97 5.88 3.40
C ILE A 95 -11.26 6.10 4.73
N TYR A 96 -10.24 5.28 4.96
CA TYR A 96 -9.41 5.34 6.15
C TYR A 96 -7.94 5.50 5.79
N ILE A 97 -7.19 6.20 6.63
CA ILE A 97 -5.74 6.24 6.58
C ILE A 97 -5.23 5.27 7.63
N LEU A 98 -4.39 4.33 7.20
CA LEU A 98 -3.76 3.34 8.05
C LEU A 98 -2.26 3.56 8.09
N ASN A 99 -1.67 3.38 9.26
CA ASN A 99 -0.23 3.38 9.47
C ASN A 99 0.16 2.16 10.31
N LEU A 100 1.33 1.58 10.02
CA LEU A 100 1.84 0.44 10.77
C LEU A 100 2.63 0.96 11.98
N THR A 101 2.17 0.62 13.19
CA THR A 101 2.90 0.93 14.43
C THR A 101 3.79 -0.23 14.82
N THR A 102 4.93 0.08 15.43
CA THR A 102 5.91 -0.94 15.87
C THR A 102 5.43 -1.78 17.05
N SER A 103 4.41 -1.33 17.79
CA SER A 103 3.93 -1.96 19.02
C SER A 103 2.58 -2.67 18.88
N ASN A 104 1.64 -2.13 18.09
CA ASN A 104 0.24 -2.53 18.14
C ASN A 104 -0.34 -2.97 16.77
N GLY A 105 0.52 -3.10 15.75
CA GLY A 105 0.08 -3.41 14.39
C GLY A 105 -0.54 -2.19 13.70
N TRP A 106 -1.55 -2.41 12.87
CA TRP A 106 -2.19 -1.37 12.09
C TRP A 106 -3.09 -0.49 12.95
N THR A 107 -2.97 0.82 12.79
CA THR A 107 -3.84 1.81 13.44
C THR A 107 -4.51 2.70 12.42
N ILE A 108 -5.71 3.19 12.74
CA ILE A 108 -6.38 4.22 11.96
C ILE A 108 -5.80 5.58 12.35
N GLY A 109 -5.11 6.22 11.41
CA GLY A 109 -4.58 7.57 11.55
C GLY A 109 -5.68 8.62 11.31
N SER A 110 -5.57 9.75 12.00
CA SER A 110 -6.31 10.96 11.68
C SER A 110 -5.66 11.63 10.46
N GLY A 111 -6.45 11.81 9.39
CA GLY A 111 -6.05 12.57 8.20
C GLY A 111 -6.01 14.07 8.42
#